data_AF-A0A3M1AZN6-F1
#
_entry.id   AF-A0A3M1AZN6-F1
#
_cell.length_a   1.000
_cell.length_b   1.000
_cell.length_c   1.000
_cell.angle_alpha   90.00
_cell.angle_beta   90.00
_cell.angle_gamma   90.00
#
_symmetry.space_group_name_H-M   'P 1'
#
loop_
_entity.id
_entity.type
_entity.pdbx_description
1 polymer ?
#
loop_
_entity_poly.entity_id
_entity_poly.type
_entity_poly.pdbx_seq_one_letter_code
_entity_poly.pdbx_strand_id
1 'polypeptide(L)'
;MVLKRGGESIPVVQVDEKIWLVKLDGEDFFLIQRSVVDSLTKKIAIKSAIIEHHEKVIATQDMLLKQYEAFEKAAREHIETQKALITTADSLFRGYKSLYKDAKKLLGLSNYAILFNVGLVDPPGGSWRPVGAVGVGINRWQAQYQFGSDFRGVLVGVRWSFGF
;
A
#
# COMPACT_ATOMS: atom_id res chain seq x y z
N MET A 1 32.53 55.20 -47.48
CA MET A 1 33.35 54.11 -48.06
C MET A 1 32.86 53.88 -49.48
N VAL A 2 33.74 53.68 -50.46
CA VAL A 2 33.34 53.49 -51.87
C VAL A 2 33.99 52.21 -52.35
N LEU A 3 33.21 51.27 -52.85
CA LEU A 3 33.74 50.05 -53.44
C LEU A 3 34.02 50.30 -54.91
N LYS A 4 35.22 49.94 -55.36
CA LYS A 4 35.60 50.01 -56.76
C LYS A 4 35.49 48.64 -57.39
N ARG A 5 34.64 48.50 -58.40
CA ARG A 5 34.56 47.32 -59.27
C ARG A 5 35.08 47.77 -60.63
N GLY A 6 36.34 47.47 -60.92
CA GLY A 6 37.03 48.04 -62.09
C GLY A 6 37.18 49.56 -61.98
N GLY A 7 36.60 50.31 -62.92
CA GLY A 7 36.60 51.78 -62.98
C GLY A 7 35.38 52.46 -62.34
N GLU A 8 34.35 51.71 -61.94
CA GLU A 8 33.12 52.27 -61.39
C GLU A 8 33.15 52.35 -59.85
N SER A 9 32.58 53.43 -59.32
CA SER A 9 32.48 53.72 -57.90
C SER A 9 31.09 53.38 -57.40
N ILE A 10 30.96 52.30 -56.63
CA ILE A 10 29.68 51.86 -56.07
C ILE A 10 29.48 52.52 -54.70
N PRO A 11 28.36 53.23 -54.49
CA PRO A 11 28.05 53.85 -53.21
C PRO A 11 27.73 52.79 -52.16
N VAL A 12 28.39 52.91 -51.00
CA VAL A 12 28.19 52.02 -49.86
C VAL A 12 27.48 52.81 -48.77
N VAL A 13 26.29 52.35 -48.36
CA VAL A 13 25.51 52.98 -47.29
C VAL A 13 25.83 52.27 -45.99
N GLN A 14 26.28 53.01 -44.99
CA GLN A 14 26.48 52.45 -43.66
C GLN A 14 25.11 52.28 -42.98
N VAL A 15 24.78 51.05 -42.59
CA VAL A 15 23.52 50.72 -41.91
C VAL A 15 23.73 50.64 -40.40
N ASP A 16 24.91 50.18 -39.97
CA ASP A 16 25.31 50.08 -38.57
C ASP A 16 26.83 50.27 -38.42
N GLU A 17 27.37 50.32 -37.20
CA GLU A 17 28.82 50.53 -36.93
C GLU A 17 29.73 49.52 -37.64
N LYS A 18 29.23 48.31 -37.94
CA LYS A 18 30.00 47.21 -38.54
C LYS A 18 29.34 46.55 -39.75
N ILE A 19 28.24 47.14 -40.23
CA ILE A 19 27.44 46.61 -41.33
C ILE A 19 27.25 47.71 -42.37
N TRP A 20 27.62 47.39 -43.60
CA TRP A 20 27.38 48.26 -44.74
C TRP A 20 26.50 47.57 -45.76
N LEU A 21 25.63 48.32 -46.42
CA LEU A 21 24.76 47.85 -47.47
C LEU A 21 25.21 48.41 -48.81
N VAL A 22 25.22 47.54 -49.82
CA VAL A 22 25.66 47.86 -51.16
C VAL A 22 24.66 47.29 -52.15
N LYS A 23 24.15 48.17 -53.01
CA LYS A 23 23.30 47.77 -54.13
C LYS A 23 24.17 47.48 -55.34
N LEU A 24 24.15 46.23 -55.81
CA LEU A 24 24.82 45.79 -57.03
C LEU A 24 23.79 45.11 -57.91
N ASP A 25 23.68 45.54 -59.17
CA ASP A 25 22.88 44.86 -60.19
C ASP A 25 21.40 44.65 -59.78
N GLY A 26 20.86 45.52 -58.91
CA GLY A 26 19.48 45.46 -58.40
C GLY A 26 19.30 44.68 -57.09
N GLU A 27 20.37 44.06 -56.58
CA GLU A 27 20.36 43.24 -55.35
C GLU A 27 21.07 43.95 -54.19
N ASP A 28 20.54 43.74 -52.97
CA ASP A 28 21.08 44.28 -51.72
C ASP A 28 22.11 43.31 -51.10
N PHE A 29 23.36 43.74 -51.02
CA PHE A 29 24.44 43.01 -50.38
C PHE A 29 24.82 43.62 -49.03
N PHE A 30 24.88 42.79 -47.99
CA PHE A 30 25.40 43.17 -46.67
C PHE A 30 26.89 42.83 -46.56
N LEU A 31 27.70 43.86 -46.37
CA LEU A 31 29.10 43.74 -46.03
C LEU A 31 29.23 43.79 -44.52
N ILE A 32 29.75 42.70 -43.97
CA ILE A 32 29.95 42.54 -42.53
C ILE A 32 31.45 42.32 -42.31
N GLN A 33 32.01 42.95 -41.27
CA GLN A 33 33.39 42.68 -40.89
C GLN A 33 33.60 41.18 -40.61
N ARG A 34 34.69 40.62 -41.15
CA ARG A 34 35.04 39.20 -40.92
C ARG A 34 35.09 38.82 -39.45
N SER A 35 35.58 39.72 -38.59
CA SER A 35 35.61 39.52 -37.13
C SER A 35 34.21 39.34 -36.50
N VAL A 36 33.20 40.01 -37.05
CA VAL A 36 31.80 39.87 -36.61
C VAL A 36 31.25 38.52 -37.08
N VAL A 37 31.52 38.14 -38.33
CA VAL A 37 31.15 36.82 -38.86
C VAL A 37 31.77 35.70 -38.03
N ASP A 38 33.08 35.75 -37.79
CA ASP A 38 33.79 34.74 -37.00
C ASP A 38 33.23 34.62 -35.57
N SER A 39 32.89 35.75 -34.94
CA SER A 39 32.26 35.79 -33.62
C SER A 39 30.87 35.16 -33.62
N LEU A 40 30.05 35.48 -34.63
CA LEU A 40 28.72 34.89 -34.79
C LEU A 40 28.79 33.38 -35.07
N THR A 41 29.70 32.93 -35.93
CA THR A 41 29.92 31.51 -36.21
C THR A 41 30.33 30.75 -34.94
N LYS A 42 31.24 31.32 -34.13
CA LYS A 42 31.61 30.73 -32.83
C LYS A 42 30.41 30.64 -31.88
N LYS A 43 29.62 31.72 -31.77
CA LYS A 43 28.41 31.74 -30.92
C LYS A 43 27.37 30.72 -31.40
N ILE A 44 27.17 30.58 -32.71
CA ILE A 44 26.28 29.58 -33.29
C ILE A 44 26.78 28.18 -32.95
N ALA A 45 28.07 27.89 -33.16
CA ALA A 45 28.64 26.58 -32.84
C ALA A 45 28.46 26.21 -31.35
N ILE A 46 28.70 27.17 -30.44
CA ILE A 46 28.47 26.97 -29.00
C ILE A 46 26.99 26.69 -28.71
N LYS A 47 26.08 27.48 -29.28
CA LYS A 47 24.63 27.28 -29.07
C LYS A 47 24.16 25.94 -29.63
N SER A 48 24.64 25.54 -30.80
CA SER A 48 24.34 24.23 -31.39
C SER A 48 24.81 23.09 -30.50
N ALA A 49 26.02 23.18 -29.94
CA ALA A 49 26.53 22.17 -29.00
C ALA A 49 25.71 22.10 -27.71
N ILE A 50 25.23 23.25 -27.20
CA ILE A 50 24.35 23.31 -26.03
C ILE A 50 22.99 22.66 -26.33
N ILE A 51 22.42 22.93 -27.51
CA ILE A 51 21.15 22.32 -27.94
C ILE A 51 21.30 20.80 -28.02
N GLU A 52 22.35 20.31 -28.67
CA GLU A 52 22.61 18.86 -28.77
C GLU A 52 22.79 18.21 -27.39
N HIS A 53 23.46 18.91 -26.46
CA HIS A 53 23.57 18.44 -25.09
C HIS A 53 22.20 18.35 -24.39
N HIS A 54 21.36 19.37 -24.50
CA HIS A 54 20.02 19.36 -23.91
C HIS A 54 19.12 18.29 -24.53
N GLU A 55 19.21 18.04 -25.83
CA GLU A 55 18.47 16.94 -26.48
C GLU A 55 18.85 15.58 -25.89
N LYS A 56 20.15 15.34 -25.64
CA LYS A 56 20.61 14.11 -24.97
C LYS A 56 20.11 14.00 -23.54
N VAL A 57 20.08 15.11 -22.80
CA VAL A 57 19.54 15.15 -21.43
C VAL A 57 18.05 14.83 -21.44
N ILE A 58 17.27 15.42 -22.35
CA ILE A 58 15.83 15.15 -22.49
C ILE A 58 15.59 13.68 -22.82
N ALA A 59 16.32 13.12 -23.80
CA ALA A 59 16.19 11.70 -24.14
C ALA A 59 16.50 10.77 -22.95
N THR A 60 17.47 11.15 -22.12
CA THR A 60 17.79 10.41 -20.89
C THR A 60 16.67 10.53 -19.86
N GLN A 61 16.09 11.73 -19.69
CA GLN A 61 14.94 11.94 -18.80
C GLN A 61 13.73 11.14 -19.24
N ASP A 62 13.41 11.09 -20.53
CA ASP A 62 12.30 10.29 -21.06
C ASP A 62 12.52 8.79 -20.81
N MET A 63 13.76 8.31 -20.95
CA MET A 63 14.10 6.93 -20.63
C MET A 63 13.90 6.63 -19.14
N LEU A 64 14.34 7.53 -18.26
CA LEU A 64 14.14 7.39 -16.81
C LEU A 64 12.67 7.40 -16.45
N LEU A 65 11.87 8.32 -17.02
CA LEU A 65 10.42 8.39 -16.80
C LEU A 65 9.74 7.06 -17.16
N LYS A 66 10.06 6.48 -18.32
CA LYS A 66 9.54 5.17 -18.71
C LYS A 66 9.90 4.06 -17.72
N GLN A 67 11.12 4.08 -17.17
CA GLN A 67 11.52 3.12 -16.14
C GLN A 67 10.72 3.34 -14.84
N TYR A 68 10.52 4.59 -14.42
CA TYR A 68 9.69 4.90 -13.25
C TYR A 68 8.25 4.43 -13.41
N GLU A 69 7.62 4.65 -14.57
CA GLU A 69 6.28 4.16 -14.86
C GLU A 69 6.20 2.62 -14.78
N ALA A 70 7.22 1.92 -15.29
CA ALA A 70 7.30 0.46 -15.19
C ALA A 70 7.43 0.00 -13.73
N PHE A 71 8.27 0.67 -12.93
CA PHE A 71 8.40 0.37 -11.50
C PHE A 71 7.12 0.64 -10.73
N GLU A 72 6.43 1.75 -11.02
CA GLU A 72 5.15 2.07 -10.39
C GLU A 72 4.10 1.00 -10.70
N LYS A 73 4.03 0.54 -11.94
CA LYS A 73 3.13 -0.55 -12.35
C LYS A 73 3.45 -1.84 -11.60
N ALA A 74 4.71 -2.25 -11.56
CA ALA A 74 5.13 -3.45 -10.84
C ALA A 74 4.84 -3.36 -9.33
N ALA A 75 5.04 -2.18 -8.73
CA ALA A 75 4.71 -1.94 -7.33
C ALA A 75 3.20 -2.07 -7.07
N ARG A 76 2.35 -1.51 -7.94
CA ARG A 76 0.89 -1.67 -7.84
C ARG A 76 0.46 -3.13 -7.95
N GLU A 77 1.02 -3.89 -8.89
CA GLU A 77 0.76 -5.32 -9.02
C GLU A 77 1.16 -6.07 -7.74
N HIS A 78 2.34 -5.79 -7.18
CA HIS A 78 2.77 -6.36 -5.91
C HIS A 78 1.83 -6.02 -4.75
N ILE A 79 1.36 -4.77 -4.64
CA ILE A 79 0.39 -4.36 -3.61
C ILE A 79 -0.92 -5.14 -3.74
N GLU A 80 -1.43 -5.33 -4.96
CA GLU A 80 -2.66 -6.10 -5.19
C GLU A 80 -2.48 -7.58 -4.81
N THR A 81 -1.34 -8.19 -5.15
CA THR A 81 -1.04 -9.57 -4.71
C THR A 81 -0.97 -9.68 -3.18
N GLN A 82 -0.36 -8.70 -2.50
CA GLN A 82 -0.31 -8.67 -1.04
C GLN A 82 -1.69 -8.53 -0.40
N LYS A 83 -2.57 -7.68 -0.96
CA LYS A 83 -3.97 -7.59 -0.49
C LYS A 83 -4.71 -8.91 -0.64
N ALA A 84 -4.54 -9.60 -1.77
CA ALA A 84 -5.12 -10.92 -1.98
C ALA A 84 -4.58 -11.93 -0.95
N LEU A 85 -3.28 -11.93 -0.67
CA LEU A 85 -2.69 -12.79 0.36
C LEU A 85 -3.25 -12.49 1.75
N ILE A 86 -3.38 -11.22 2.13
CA ILE A 86 -3.96 -10.82 3.42
C ILE A 86 -5.41 -11.31 3.55
N THR A 87 -6.23 -11.15 2.51
CA THR A 87 -7.63 -11.63 2.55
C THR A 87 -7.71 -13.15 2.67
N THR A 88 -6.83 -13.89 1.98
CA THR A 88 -6.75 -15.35 2.15
C THR A 88 -6.32 -15.73 3.58
N ALA A 89 -5.32 -15.06 4.15
CA ALA A 89 -4.88 -15.29 5.52
C ALA A 89 -5.99 -15.02 6.54
N ASP A 90 -6.75 -13.94 6.37
CA ASP A 90 -7.92 -13.62 7.21
C ASP A 90 -8.98 -14.71 7.12
N SER A 91 -9.24 -15.23 5.93
CA SER A 91 -10.22 -16.30 5.72
C SER A 91 -9.79 -17.60 6.42
N LEU A 92 -8.49 -17.95 6.31
CA LEU A 92 -7.91 -19.12 6.98
C LEU A 92 -7.97 -18.97 8.49
N PHE A 93 -7.64 -17.79 9.02
CA PHE A 93 -7.72 -17.52 10.45
C PHE A 93 -9.15 -17.62 10.99
N ARG A 94 -10.14 -17.10 10.24
CA ARG A 94 -11.56 -17.25 10.59
C ARG A 94 -11.99 -18.71 10.57
N GLY A 95 -11.59 -19.47 9.55
CA GLY A 95 -11.86 -20.91 9.44
C GLY A 95 -11.23 -21.72 10.57
N TYR A 96 -9.99 -21.40 10.94
CA TYR A 96 -9.33 -22.00 12.10
C TYR A 96 -10.12 -21.70 13.40
N LYS A 97 -10.54 -20.45 13.59
CA LYS A 97 -11.31 -20.05 14.78
C LYS A 97 -12.67 -20.74 14.86
N SER A 98 -13.35 -20.96 13.73
CA SER A 98 -14.59 -21.74 13.72
C SER A 98 -14.34 -23.20 14.03
N LEU A 99 -13.33 -23.82 13.40
CA LEU A 99 -12.97 -25.21 13.65
C LEU A 99 -12.57 -25.44 15.12
N TYR A 100 -11.82 -24.51 15.72
CA TYR A 100 -11.50 -24.53 17.14
C TYR A 100 -12.76 -24.45 18.03
N LYS A 101 -13.72 -23.58 17.68
CA LYS A 101 -15.00 -23.50 18.42
C LYS A 101 -15.79 -24.79 18.31
N ASP A 102 -15.84 -25.41 17.13
CA ASP A 102 -16.57 -26.66 16.92
C ASP A 102 -15.89 -27.82 17.63
N ALA A 103 -14.56 -27.89 17.59
CA ALA A 103 -13.79 -28.83 18.41
C ALA A 103 -14.03 -28.63 19.91
N LYS A 104 -14.07 -27.38 20.39
CA LYS A 104 -14.38 -27.07 21.80
C LYS A 104 -15.78 -27.53 22.20
N LYS A 105 -16.77 -27.40 21.31
CA LYS A 105 -18.14 -27.91 21.50
C LYS A 105 -18.18 -29.43 21.51
N LEU A 106 -17.53 -30.10 20.54
CA LEU A 106 -17.47 -31.55 20.45
C LEU A 106 -16.77 -32.18 21.66
N LEU A 107 -15.70 -31.55 22.15
CA LEU A 107 -14.97 -31.98 23.34
C LEU A 107 -15.68 -31.56 24.65
N GLY A 108 -16.83 -30.88 24.58
CA GLY A 108 -17.63 -30.50 25.75
C GLY A 108 -16.90 -29.57 26.71
N LEU A 109 -15.98 -28.72 26.22
CA LEU A 109 -15.09 -27.89 27.03
C LEU A 109 -15.69 -26.53 27.42
N SER A 110 -16.95 -26.21 27.07
CA SER A 110 -17.56 -24.92 27.40
C SER A 110 -19.07 -24.96 27.68
N ASN A 111 -19.54 -25.90 28.50
CA ASN A 111 -20.92 -25.85 28.98
C ASN A 111 -20.91 -25.43 30.45
N TYR A 112 -21.21 -24.15 30.69
CA TYR A 112 -21.63 -23.69 32.01
C TYR A 112 -23.15 -23.84 32.09
N ALA A 113 -23.65 -24.45 33.15
CA ALA A 113 -25.09 -24.63 33.37
C ALA A 113 -25.42 -24.28 34.81
N ILE A 114 -26.51 -23.52 35.00
CA ILE A 114 -27.10 -23.37 36.33
C ILE A 114 -28.04 -24.55 36.54
N LEU A 115 -27.85 -25.27 37.64
CA LEU A 115 -28.58 -26.48 37.96
C LEU A 115 -29.52 -26.19 39.12
N PHE A 116 -30.80 -26.50 38.93
CA PHE A 116 -31.83 -26.47 39.96
C PHE A 116 -32.37 -27.89 40.11
N ASN A 117 -32.21 -28.49 41.28
CA ASN A 117 -32.69 -29.84 41.55
C ASN A 117 -33.50 -29.87 42.84
N VAL A 118 -34.43 -30.82 42.93
CA VAL A 118 -35.10 -31.19 44.17
C VAL A 118 -34.86 -32.69 44.33
N GLY A 119 -34.45 -33.13 45.52
CA GLY A 119 -34.07 -34.51 45.75
C GLY A 119 -34.24 -34.93 47.20
N LEU A 120 -33.90 -36.19 47.47
CA LEU A 120 -33.85 -36.74 48.82
C LEU A 120 -32.41 -37.04 49.20
N VAL A 121 -32.01 -36.68 50.41
CA VAL A 121 -30.70 -37.03 50.98
C VAL A 121 -30.92 -37.89 52.21
N ASP A 122 -30.15 -38.98 52.34
CA ASP A 122 -30.09 -39.82 53.54
C ASP A 122 -28.81 -39.50 54.33
N PRO A 123 -28.88 -38.62 55.35
CA PRO A 123 -27.75 -38.37 56.23
C PRO A 123 -27.45 -39.57 57.14
N PRO A 124 -26.24 -39.67 57.72
CA PRO A 124 -25.87 -40.75 58.64
C PRO A 124 -26.82 -40.78 59.84
N GLY A 125 -27.71 -41.77 59.88
CA GLY A 125 -28.83 -41.81 60.84
C GLY A 125 -30.15 -42.32 60.25
N GLY A 126 -30.24 -42.53 58.93
CA GLY A 126 -31.25 -43.37 58.29
C GLY A 126 -32.63 -42.74 58.12
N SER A 127 -32.69 -41.50 57.62
CA SER A 127 -33.96 -40.83 57.33
C SER A 127 -33.83 -39.95 56.10
N TRP A 128 -34.47 -40.37 55.01
CA TRP A 128 -34.52 -39.61 53.76
C TRP A 128 -35.22 -38.27 53.97
N ARG A 129 -34.54 -37.17 53.62
CA ARG A 129 -35.05 -35.80 53.77
C ARG A 129 -35.13 -35.08 52.42
N PRO A 130 -36.22 -34.35 52.13
CA PRO A 130 -36.29 -33.52 50.93
C PRO A 130 -35.35 -32.34 51.04
N VAL A 131 -34.62 -32.09 49.96
CA VAL A 131 -33.69 -30.97 49.83
C VAL A 131 -33.88 -30.29 48.48
N GLY A 132 -33.86 -28.97 48.48
CA GLY A 132 -33.63 -28.17 47.28
C GLY A 132 -32.13 -28.04 47.02
N ALA A 133 -31.74 -27.93 45.77
CA ALA A 133 -30.35 -27.72 45.40
C ALA A 133 -30.23 -26.69 44.28
N VAL A 134 -29.29 -25.76 44.44
CA VAL A 134 -28.90 -24.80 43.41
C VAL A 134 -27.40 -24.91 43.21
N GLY A 135 -26.96 -24.97 41.97
CA GLY A 135 -25.55 -25.11 41.67
C GLY A 135 -25.14 -24.69 40.29
N VAL A 136 -23.85 -24.85 40.03
CA VAL A 136 -23.22 -24.57 38.75
C VAL A 136 -22.52 -25.83 38.26
N GLY A 137 -22.77 -26.19 37.01
CA GLY A 137 -22.04 -27.19 36.27
C GLY A 137 -21.05 -26.52 35.32
N ILE A 138 -19.83 -27.03 35.26
CA ILE A 138 -18.83 -26.69 34.25
C ILE A 138 -18.36 -27.99 33.61
N ASN A 139 -18.76 -28.21 32.36
CA ASN A 139 -18.46 -29.41 31.59
C ASN A 139 -18.96 -30.68 32.31
N ARG A 140 -18.06 -31.58 32.73
CA ARG A 140 -18.40 -32.77 33.52
C ARG A 140 -18.47 -32.51 35.01
N TRP A 141 -18.02 -31.37 35.50
CA TRP A 141 -18.02 -31.05 36.93
C TRP A 141 -19.30 -30.33 37.32
N GLN A 142 -19.84 -30.65 38.48
CA GLN A 142 -20.94 -29.91 39.08
C GLN A 142 -20.68 -29.67 40.56
N ALA A 143 -20.99 -28.47 41.01
CA ALA A 143 -21.02 -28.10 42.42
C ALA A 143 -22.41 -27.55 42.72
N GLN A 144 -23.07 -28.09 43.74
CA GLN A 144 -24.42 -27.73 44.13
C GLN A 144 -24.48 -27.49 45.63
N TYR A 145 -25.11 -26.38 46.02
CA TYR A 145 -25.46 -26.12 47.40
C TYR A 145 -26.87 -26.66 47.66
N GLN A 146 -26.98 -27.54 48.65
CA GLN A 146 -28.20 -28.20 49.05
C GLN A 146 -28.74 -27.56 50.33
N PHE A 147 -30.05 -27.30 50.37
CA PHE A 147 -30.75 -26.70 51.50
C PHE A 147 -32.10 -27.37 51.74
N GLY A 148 -32.41 -27.60 53.02
CA GLY A 148 -33.68 -28.13 53.53
C GLY A 148 -33.89 -27.70 54.98
N SER A 149 -35.02 -28.09 55.58
CA SER A 149 -35.40 -27.67 56.95
C SER A 149 -34.29 -27.92 57.97
N ASP A 150 -33.63 -29.08 57.87
CA ASP A 150 -32.62 -29.56 58.83
C ASP A 150 -31.37 -30.11 58.11
N PHE A 151 -31.10 -29.63 56.90
CA PHE A 151 -29.94 -30.06 56.12
C PHE A 151 -29.38 -28.91 55.30
N ARG A 152 -28.05 -28.73 55.39
CA ARG A 152 -27.27 -27.84 54.52
C ARG A 152 -26.00 -28.58 54.13
N GLY A 153 -25.72 -28.63 52.84
CA GLY A 153 -24.59 -29.40 52.32
C GLY A 153 -24.10 -28.87 50.99
N VAL A 154 -22.88 -29.25 50.63
CA VAL A 154 -22.33 -29.01 49.30
C VAL A 154 -22.09 -30.35 48.64
N LEU A 155 -22.68 -30.54 47.46
CA LEU A 155 -22.44 -31.69 46.61
C LEU A 155 -21.47 -31.26 45.50
N VAL A 156 -20.33 -31.93 45.43
CA VAL A 156 -19.42 -31.82 44.29
C VAL A 156 -19.38 -33.18 43.60
N GLY A 157 -19.61 -33.21 42.30
CA GLY A 157 -19.67 -34.46 41.55
C GLY A 157 -19.21 -34.30 40.11
N VAL A 158 -18.86 -35.43 39.51
CA VAL A 158 -18.57 -35.52 38.08
C VAL A 158 -19.72 -36.24 37.40
N ARG A 159 -20.39 -35.57 36.46
CA ARG A 159 -21.50 -36.14 35.66
C ARG A 159 -20.92 -37.05 34.58
N TRP A 160 -21.19 -38.34 34.71
CA TRP A 160 -20.95 -39.33 33.67
C TRP A 160 -22.22 -39.47 32.83
N SER A 161 -22.13 -39.21 31.53
CA SER A 161 -23.22 -39.51 30.61
C SER A 161 -23.12 -40.98 30.20
N PHE A 162 -23.96 -41.84 30.76
CA PHE A 162 -24.23 -43.14 30.15
C PHE A 162 -25.29 -42.90 29.07
N GLY A 163 -24.88 -42.95 27.80
CA GLY A 163 -25.81 -43.00 26.69
C GLY A 163 -26.43 -44.39 26.66
N PHE A 164 -27.74 -44.45 26.89
CA PHE A 164 -28.58 -45.59 26.51
C PHE A 164 -29.37 -45.18 25.27
#